data_AF-A0A7V8WAT0-F1
#
_entry.id   AF-A0A7V8WAT0-F1
#
_cell.length_a   1.000
_cell.length_b   1.000
_cell.length_c   1.000
_cell.angle_alpha   90.00
_cell.angle_beta   90.00
_cell.angle_gamma   90.00
#
_symmetry.space_group_name_H-M   'P 1'
#
loop_
_entity.id
_entity.type
_entity.pdbx_description
1 polymer ?
#
loop_
_entity_poly.entity_id
_entity_poly.type
_entity_poly.pdbx_seq_one_letter_code
_entity_poly.pdbx_strand_id
1 'polypeptide(L)'
;MLFDLRGRKRTIVRFVYGGLALLFLVGFVGFGVGSDVGSGILGGSHGGGTSGGGHGSDGDSTEDQIETVRETVDSNPDDANAWERLSILSATAALDTESDAGGHGGSPQLADDGLERLGESVFAYEQYVDLRGERRVSPTLAQSAARSYATLNEFPLAVDAQRLAADPRNAQANLVLAQYAAAWGDVAMTENALDRAAAAVPPSQRDAIEQQRSSLRRLAVSRLGSAPGSPVAPPAGGQP
;
A
#
# COMPACT_ATOMS: atom_id res chain seq x y z
N MET A 1 -42.50 18.98 -10.60
CA MET A 1 -43.17 17.74 -11.03
C MET A 1 -42.78 16.65 -10.06
N LEU A 2 -43.64 16.42 -9.06
CA LEU A 2 -43.44 15.39 -8.03
C LEU A 2 -43.68 14.02 -8.68
N PHE A 3 -42.63 13.20 -8.76
CA PHE A 3 -42.74 11.83 -9.25
C PHE A 3 -43.45 10.96 -8.20
N ASP A 4 -44.74 10.74 -8.42
CA ASP A 4 -45.56 9.78 -7.68
C ASP A 4 -45.10 8.35 -8.00
N LEU A 5 -44.31 7.76 -7.09
CA LEU A 5 -43.83 6.38 -7.16
C LEU A 5 -44.72 5.48 -6.30
N ARG A 6 -45.94 5.22 -6.76
CA ARG A 6 -46.90 4.33 -6.10
C ARG A 6 -46.58 2.83 -6.30
N GLY A 7 -46.60 2.09 -5.19
CA GLY A 7 -47.07 0.71 -5.13
C GLY A 7 -46.02 -0.40 -4.96
N ARG A 8 -45.10 -0.58 -5.91
CA ARG A 8 -44.22 -1.77 -5.95
C ARG A 8 -42.73 -1.48 -6.13
N LYS A 9 -42.40 -0.40 -6.85
CA LYS A 9 -41.00 0.04 -7.06
C LYS A 9 -40.37 0.64 -5.80
N ARG A 10 -41.18 1.07 -4.83
CA ARG A 10 -40.73 1.62 -3.54
C ARG A 10 -39.96 0.59 -2.70
N THR A 11 -40.35 -0.68 -2.76
CA THR A 11 -39.72 -1.73 -1.93
C THR A 11 -38.34 -2.12 -2.47
N ILE A 12 -38.21 -2.28 -3.79
CA ILE A 12 -36.93 -2.60 -4.44
C ILE A 12 -35.92 -1.47 -4.23
N VAL A 13 -36.38 -0.23 -4.43
CA VAL A 13 -35.57 0.97 -4.15
C VAL A 13 -35.11 0.96 -2.69
N ARG A 14 -36.00 0.64 -1.73
CA ARG A 14 -35.65 0.57 -0.30
C ARG A 14 -34.64 -0.55 0.01
N PHE A 15 -34.69 -1.68 -0.69
CA PHE A 15 -33.69 -2.75 -0.56
C PHE A 15 -32.35 -2.38 -1.19
N VAL A 16 -32.35 -1.72 -2.35
CA VAL A 16 -31.11 -1.26 -3.01
C VAL A 16 -30.42 -0.18 -2.17
N TYR A 17 -31.16 0.82 -1.71
CA TYR A 17 -30.61 1.87 -0.84
C TYR A 17 -30.25 1.33 0.55
N GLY A 18 -31.01 0.37 1.09
CA GLY A 18 -30.66 -0.31 2.34
C GLY A 18 -29.40 -1.16 2.21
N GLY A 19 -29.24 -1.87 1.08
CA GLY A 19 -28.04 -2.64 0.75
C GLY A 19 -26.82 -1.75 0.53
N LEU A 20 -26.96 -0.65 -0.23
CA LEU A 20 -25.91 0.35 -0.39
C LEU A 20 -25.52 0.98 0.96
N ALA A 21 -26.50 1.33 1.79
CA ALA A 21 -26.22 1.89 3.12
C ALA A 21 -25.51 0.89 4.03
N LEU A 22 -25.85 -0.40 3.95
CA LEU A 22 -25.14 -1.45 4.68
C LEU A 22 -23.71 -1.63 4.14
N LEU A 23 -23.51 -1.59 2.82
CA LEU A 23 -22.19 -1.63 2.19
C LEU A 23 -21.33 -0.42 2.59
N PHE A 24 -21.91 0.78 2.66
CA PHE A 24 -21.22 1.95 3.21
C PHE A 24 -20.98 1.81 4.70
N LEU A 25 -21.91 1.26 5.49
CA LEU A 25 -21.71 1.09 6.93
C LEU A 25 -20.62 0.05 7.23
N VAL A 26 -20.59 -1.07 6.52
CA VAL A 26 -19.52 -2.08 6.61
C VAL A 26 -18.21 -1.53 6.05
N GLY A 27 -18.26 -0.75 4.97
CA GLY A 27 -17.11 -0.01 4.45
C GLY A 27 -16.53 0.95 5.48
N PHE A 28 -17.33 1.85 6.04
CA PHE A 28 -16.89 2.87 7.00
C PHE A 28 -16.48 2.30 8.36
N VAL A 29 -17.18 1.28 8.86
CA VAL A 29 -16.87 0.65 10.17
C VAL A 29 -15.74 -0.37 10.05
N GLY A 30 -15.61 -1.04 8.90
CA GLY A 30 -14.51 -1.98 8.61
C GLY A 30 -13.21 -1.30 8.19
N PHE A 31 -13.28 -0.15 7.50
CA PHE A 31 -12.10 0.67 7.16
C PHE A 31 -11.79 1.78 8.17
N GLY A 32 -12.62 2.01 9.20
CA GLY A 32 -12.33 3.01 10.23
C GLY A 32 -12.28 4.45 9.72
N VAL A 33 -13.06 4.82 8.69
CA VAL A 33 -13.06 6.18 8.11
C VAL A 33 -14.08 7.11 8.81
N GLY A 34 -14.57 6.74 10.00
CA GLY A 34 -15.79 7.35 10.56
C GLY A 34 -15.81 7.61 12.06
N SER A 35 -14.67 7.84 12.70
CA SER A 35 -14.65 8.45 14.04
C SER A 35 -13.64 9.58 14.03
N ASP A 36 -14.09 10.79 14.36
CA ASP A 36 -13.26 11.98 14.58
C ASP A 36 -12.00 11.65 15.37
N VAL A 37 -10.92 11.39 14.66
CA VAL A 37 -9.57 11.77 15.04
C VAL A 37 -9.09 12.72 13.96
N GLY A 38 -9.46 13.99 14.14
CA GLY A 38 -8.58 15.06 13.74
C GLY A 38 -7.17 14.71 14.20
N SER A 39 -6.33 14.37 13.24
CA SER A 39 -4.91 14.11 13.40
C SER A 39 -4.29 14.52 12.06
N GLY A 40 -3.73 15.72 11.90
CA GLY A 40 -3.16 16.53 12.97
C GLY A 40 -2.11 15.73 13.73
N ILE A 41 -1.33 14.91 13.00
CA ILE A 41 -0.23 14.12 13.58
C ILE A 41 1.13 14.79 13.45
N LEU A 42 1.17 16.04 13.00
CA LEU A 42 2.36 16.88 13.19
C LEU A 42 1.98 18.07 14.09
N GLY A 43 2.55 18.07 15.29
CA GLY A 43 2.53 19.21 16.18
C GLY A 43 1.61 19.04 17.38
N GLY A 44 2.14 18.45 18.46
CA GLY A 44 1.53 18.63 19.77
C GLY A 44 1.64 20.10 20.19
N SER A 45 0.52 20.74 20.49
CA SER A 45 0.36 21.63 21.65
C SER A 45 -1.02 22.30 21.66
N HIS A 46 -1.79 22.01 22.73
CA HIS A 46 -2.74 22.90 23.41
C HIS A 46 -3.86 23.60 22.62
N GLY A 47 -5.10 23.16 22.88
CA GLY A 47 -6.19 24.07 23.24
C GLY A 47 -7.18 24.48 22.14
N GLY A 48 -8.37 23.86 22.18
CA GLY A 48 -9.68 24.53 22.08
C GLY A 48 -10.10 25.27 20.79
N GLY A 49 -11.14 24.74 20.15
CA GLY A 49 -12.31 25.54 19.78
C GLY A 49 -12.34 26.26 18.41
N THR A 50 -13.16 25.69 17.53
CA THR A 50 -14.11 26.34 16.58
C THR A 50 -13.62 27.27 15.44
N SER A 51 -14.10 26.90 14.26
CA SER A 51 -14.61 27.73 13.15
C SER A 51 -13.66 28.60 12.33
N GLY A 52 -13.54 28.21 11.05
CA GLY A 52 -13.83 29.08 9.91
C GLY A 52 -12.90 30.26 9.67
N GLY A 53 -12.08 30.17 8.62
CA GLY A 53 -11.41 31.34 8.05
C GLY A 53 -10.18 30.91 7.27
N GLY A 54 -10.19 31.12 5.95
CA GLY A 54 -9.02 30.90 5.10
C GLY A 54 -7.83 31.70 5.63
N HIS A 55 -6.69 31.03 5.74
CA HIS A 55 -5.37 31.63 5.90
C HIS A 55 -4.41 30.82 5.04
N GLY A 56 -3.82 31.48 4.04
CA GLY A 56 -2.64 30.97 3.37
C GLY A 56 -1.60 30.70 4.45
N SER A 57 -1.23 29.44 4.59
CA SER A 57 -0.13 29.02 5.45
C SER A 57 1.04 28.80 4.51
N ASP A 58 2.12 29.55 4.70
CA ASP A 58 3.45 29.26 4.18
C ASP A 58 3.92 27.93 4.81
N GLY A 59 3.32 26.81 4.39
CA GLY A 59 3.76 25.48 4.74
C GLY A 59 4.77 25.01 3.71
N ASP A 60 5.98 24.65 4.16
CA ASP A 60 7.02 24.07 3.30
C ASP A 60 6.43 22.93 2.48
N SER A 61 6.65 22.97 1.16
CA SER A 61 6.17 21.92 0.27
C SER A 61 6.83 20.58 0.61
N THR A 62 6.23 19.46 0.22
CA THR A 62 6.86 18.13 0.40
C THR A 62 8.27 18.09 -0.20
N GLU A 63 8.50 18.83 -1.29
CA GLU A 63 9.81 18.93 -1.93
C GLU A 63 10.85 19.64 -1.05
N ASP A 64 10.48 20.78 -0.44
CA ASP A 64 11.36 21.52 0.46
C ASP A 64 11.73 20.68 1.69
N GLN A 65 10.79 19.85 2.16
CA GLN A 65 11.03 18.91 3.26
C GLN A 65 11.99 17.79 2.86
N ILE A 66 11.85 17.24 1.65
CA ILE A 66 12.77 16.22 1.13
C ILE A 66 14.17 16.81 1.02
N GLU A 67 14.32 18.00 0.44
CA GLU A 67 15.63 18.63 0.28
C GLU A 67 16.30 18.91 1.62
N THR A 68 15.57 19.46 2.59
CA THR A 68 16.09 19.69 3.94
C THR A 68 16.57 18.39 4.60
N VAL A 69 15.82 17.29 4.44
CA VAL A 69 16.21 15.99 5.00
C VAL A 69 17.40 15.40 4.23
N ARG A 70 17.47 15.61 2.91
CA ARG A 70 18.61 15.19 2.08
C ARG A 70 19.90 15.87 2.52
N GLU A 71 19.89 17.20 2.69
CA GLU A 71 21.02 17.94 3.25
C GLU A 71 21.42 17.42 4.65
N THR A 72 20.44 16.99 5.45
CA THR A 72 20.69 16.42 6.78
C THR A 72 21.40 15.07 6.69
N VAL A 73 20.98 14.15 5.81
CA VAL A 73 21.66 12.85 5.66
C VAL A 73 23.03 13.00 4.98
N ASP A 74 23.20 13.98 4.11
CA ASP A 74 24.49 14.26 3.46
C ASP A 74 25.52 14.82 4.45
N SER A 75 25.07 15.71 5.36
CA SER A 75 25.92 16.29 6.40
C SER A 75 26.12 15.38 7.60
N ASN A 76 25.17 14.47 7.87
CA ASN A 76 25.21 13.53 8.98
C ASN A 76 24.64 12.15 8.56
N PRO A 77 25.44 11.31 7.87
CA PRO A 77 24.97 10.03 7.35
C PRO A 77 24.65 8.99 8.43
N ASP A 78 25.04 9.23 9.68
CA ASP A 78 24.71 8.37 10.82
C ASP A 78 23.36 8.73 11.49
N ASP A 79 22.67 9.77 11.00
CA ASP A 79 21.35 10.14 11.51
C ASP A 79 20.24 9.23 10.95
N ALA A 80 20.03 8.12 11.64
CA ALA A 80 18.94 7.21 11.29
C ALA A 80 17.56 7.89 11.24
N ASN A 81 17.27 8.91 12.05
CA ASN A 81 15.94 9.54 11.99
C ASN A 81 15.77 10.34 10.69
N ALA A 82 16.86 10.92 10.17
CA ALA A 82 16.85 11.59 8.88
C ALA A 82 16.60 10.59 7.75
N TRP A 83 17.23 9.42 7.77
CA TRP A 83 16.97 8.33 6.80
C TRP A 83 15.52 7.81 6.84
N GLU A 84 14.94 7.61 8.03
CA GLU A 84 13.52 7.22 8.16
C GLU A 84 12.59 8.28 7.55
N ARG A 85 12.86 9.57 7.82
CA ARG A 85 12.07 10.67 7.25
C ARG A 85 12.21 10.75 5.74
N LEU A 86 13.42 10.61 5.21
CA LEU A 86 13.67 10.64 3.77
C LEU A 86 12.90 9.53 3.07
N SER A 87 12.96 8.31 3.61
CA SER A 87 12.23 7.15 3.07
C SER A 87 10.73 7.42 2.95
N ILE A 88 10.10 7.89 4.03
CA ILE A 88 8.65 8.15 4.07
C ILE A 88 8.26 9.32 3.16
N LEU A 89 9.03 10.42 3.18
CA LEU A 89 8.75 11.60 2.37
C LEU A 89 8.89 11.29 0.87
N SER A 90 9.98 10.65 0.45
CA SER A 90 10.19 10.27 -0.95
C SER A 90 9.15 9.27 -1.43
N ALA A 91 8.74 8.30 -0.60
CA ALA A 91 7.63 7.40 -0.94
C ALA A 91 6.30 8.13 -1.14
N THR A 92 6.03 9.16 -0.33
CA THR A 92 4.81 9.96 -0.40
C THR A 92 4.82 10.83 -1.66
N ALA A 93 5.91 11.56 -1.89
CA ALA A 93 6.08 12.41 -3.08
C ALA A 93 6.00 11.59 -4.40
N ALA A 94 6.52 10.36 -4.41
CA ALA A 94 6.42 9.48 -5.57
C ALA A 94 4.96 9.19 -5.99
N LEU A 95 4.04 9.12 -5.03
CA LEU A 95 2.62 8.85 -5.29
C LEU A 95 1.87 10.11 -5.70
N ASP A 96 2.34 11.29 -5.27
CA ASP A 96 1.80 12.60 -5.66
C ASP A 96 2.27 13.02 -7.06
N THR A 97 3.31 12.36 -7.58
CA THR A 97 3.80 12.52 -8.96
C THR A 97 2.84 11.80 -9.92
N GLU A 98 1.61 12.29 -10.02
CA GLU A 98 0.66 11.82 -11.03
C GLU A 98 1.22 12.14 -12.42
N SER A 99 1.30 11.11 -13.28
CA SER A 99 1.67 11.32 -14.66
C SER A 99 0.53 12.05 -15.38
N ASP A 100 0.79 13.25 -15.92
CA ASP A 100 -0.02 13.86 -16.99
C ASP A 100 -0.02 13.03 -18.30
N ALA A 101 0.70 11.89 -18.31
CA ALA A 101 0.78 10.94 -19.41
C ALA A 101 -0.50 10.11 -19.56
N GLY A 102 -1.57 10.74 -20.04
CA GLY A 102 -2.67 10.03 -20.68
C GLY A 102 -4.05 10.58 -20.38
N GLY A 103 -4.45 11.64 -21.09
CA GLY A 103 -5.84 12.02 -21.20
C GLY A 103 -6.74 10.81 -21.52
N HIS A 104 -7.85 10.72 -20.80
CA HIS A 104 -8.98 9.81 -21.05
C HIS A 104 -8.60 8.32 -21.29
N GLY A 105 -8.30 7.61 -20.21
CA GLY A 105 -8.55 6.16 -20.12
C GLY A 105 -7.35 5.22 -20.07
N GLY A 106 -6.12 5.73 -19.94
CA GLY A 106 -4.94 4.91 -19.62
C GLY A 106 -4.90 4.51 -18.13
N SER A 107 -4.35 3.34 -17.81
CA SER A 107 -4.02 3.02 -16.42
C SER A 107 -2.97 4.04 -15.93
N PRO A 108 -3.10 4.59 -14.71
CA PRO A 108 -2.09 5.49 -14.17
C PRO A 108 -0.75 4.77 -14.16
N GLN A 109 0.18 5.27 -14.98
CA GLN A 109 1.58 4.84 -14.95
C GLN A 109 2.31 5.83 -14.07
N LEU A 110 3.23 5.36 -13.24
CA LEU A 110 4.05 6.29 -12.47
C LEU A 110 4.94 7.07 -13.46
N ALA A 111 5.04 8.39 -13.30
CA ALA A 111 6.01 9.16 -14.05
C ALA A 111 7.44 8.69 -13.71
N ASP A 112 8.40 8.94 -14.61
CA ASP A 112 9.81 8.59 -14.39
C ASP A 112 10.33 9.17 -13.06
N ASP A 113 9.97 10.42 -12.77
CA ASP A 113 10.28 11.10 -11.51
C ASP A 113 9.72 10.35 -10.29
N GLY A 114 8.52 9.77 -10.41
CA GLY A 114 7.91 8.97 -9.34
C GLY A 114 8.71 7.68 -9.08
N LEU A 115 9.23 7.04 -10.13
CA LEU A 115 10.08 5.84 -9.98
C LEU A 115 11.42 6.20 -9.33
N GLU A 116 12.02 7.34 -9.68
CA GLU A 116 13.23 7.84 -9.04
C GLU A 116 13.01 8.08 -7.54
N ARG A 117 11.89 8.72 -7.17
CA ARG A 117 11.52 8.95 -5.76
C ARG A 117 11.26 7.65 -4.99
N LEU A 118 10.71 6.63 -5.64
CA LEU A 118 10.60 5.30 -5.02
C LEU A 118 11.96 4.66 -4.80
N GLY A 119 12.90 4.82 -5.76
CA GLY A 119 14.28 4.38 -5.62
C GLY A 119 14.98 5.04 -4.42
N GLU A 120 14.83 6.36 -4.27
CA GLU A 120 15.33 7.09 -3.10
C GLU A 120 14.68 6.60 -1.79
N SER A 121 13.37 6.36 -1.81
CA SER A 121 12.64 5.85 -0.65
C SER A 121 13.22 4.53 -0.13
N VAL A 122 13.43 3.56 -1.03
CA VAL A 122 13.96 2.24 -0.65
C VAL A 122 15.43 2.31 -0.26
N PHE A 123 16.24 3.14 -0.93
CA PHE A 123 17.63 3.38 -0.53
C PHE A 123 17.72 3.95 0.90
N ALA A 124 16.91 4.97 1.21
CA ALA A 124 16.89 5.57 2.55
C ALA A 124 16.39 4.58 3.62
N TYR A 125 15.44 3.72 3.28
CA TYR A 125 15.01 2.62 4.15
C TYR A 125 16.14 1.63 4.45
N GLU A 126 16.91 1.24 3.44
CA GLU A 126 18.06 0.34 3.61
C GLU A 126 19.12 0.96 4.53
N GLN A 127 19.46 2.24 4.33
CA GLN A 127 20.37 2.96 5.22
C GLN A 127 19.87 2.99 6.67
N TYR A 128 18.57 3.21 6.88
CA TYR A 128 17.98 3.13 8.21
C TYR A 128 18.17 1.74 8.85
N VAL A 129 17.86 0.68 8.09
CA VAL A 129 17.97 -0.70 8.55
C VAL A 129 19.42 -1.06 8.87
N ASP A 130 20.39 -0.60 8.08
CA ASP A 130 21.81 -0.82 8.33
C ASP A 130 22.28 -0.15 9.63
N LEU A 131 21.80 1.06 9.92
CA LEU A 131 22.17 1.82 11.12
C LEU A 131 21.49 1.32 12.41
N ARG A 132 20.23 0.87 12.33
CA ARG A 132 19.40 0.55 13.52
C ARG A 132 19.07 -0.93 13.68
N GLY A 133 19.19 -1.70 12.61
CA GLY A 133 18.75 -3.09 12.51
C GLY A 133 17.22 -3.21 12.34
N GLU A 134 16.80 -4.30 11.70
CA GLU A 134 15.39 -4.60 11.37
C GLU A 134 14.43 -4.55 12.57
N ARG A 135 14.91 -4.90 13.77
CA ARG A 135 14.09 -4.92 15.00
C ARG A 135 13.60 -3.54 15.45
N ARG A 136 14.21 -2.47 14.94
CA ARG A 136 13.86 -1.09 15.26
C ARG A 136 12.97 -0.44 14.22
N VAL A 137 12.75 -1.10 13.08
CA VAL A 137 11.87 -0.61 12.02
C VAL A 137 10.45 -0.49 12.55
N SER A 138 9.87 0.70 12.44
CA SER A 138 8.47 0.93 12.78
C SER A 138 7.56 0.22 11.76
N PRO A 139 6.37 -0.27 12.15
CA PRO A 139 5.45 -0.90 11.20
C PRO A 139 5.07 0.01 10.03
N THR A 140 4.97 1.33 10.29
CA THR A 140 4.70 2.35 9.27
C THR A 140 5.83 2.44 8.24
N LEU A 141 7.09 2.53 8.69
CA LEU A 141 8.24 2.57 7.79
C LEU A 141 8.35 1.29 6.97
N ALA A 142 8.20 0.13 7.61
CA ALA A 142 8.19 -1.17 6.93
C ALA A 142 7.08 -1.28 5.87
N GLN A 143 5.87 -0.79 6.18
CA GLN A 143 4.76 -0.81 5.21
C GLN A 143 5.01 0.14 4.03
N SER A 144 5.59 1.32 4.29
CA SER A 144 5.99 2.27 3.26
C SER A 144 7.01 1.63 2.31
N ALA A 145 8.09 1.08 2.86
CA ALA A 145 9.13 0.41 2.09
C ALA A 145 8.59 -0.79 1.30
N ALA A 146 7.74 -1.63 1.91
CA ALA A 146 7.11 -2.75 1.24
C ALA A 146 6.30 -2.34 0.01
N ARG A 147 5.54 -1.23 0.11
CA ARG A 147 4.79 -0.67 -1.01
C ARG A 147 5.74 -0.14 -2.09
N SER A 148 6.81 0.57 -1.70
CA SER A 148 7.80 1.08 -2.64
C SER A 148 8.47 -0.05 -3.43
N TYR A 149 8.98 -1.09 -2.74
CA TYR A 149 9.53 -2.28 -3.38
C TYR A 149 8.53 -2.97 -4.30
N ALA A 150 7.27 -3.13 -3.88
CA ALA A 150 6.24 -3.76 -4.70
C ALA A 150 5.96 -2.96 -5.98
N THR A 151 5.92 -1.62 -5.92
CA THR A 151 5.76 -0.76 -7.10
C THR A 151 6.96 -0.86 -8.04
N LEU A 152 8.18 -0.99 -7.48
CA LEU A 152 9.41 -1.24 -8.24
C LEU A 152 9.51 -2.68 -8.78
N ASN A 153 8.50 -3.54 -8.54
CA ASN A 153 8.49 -4.98 -8.86
C ASN A 153 9.56 -5.81 -8.14
N GLU A 154 10.10 -5.30 -7.03
CA GLU A 154 11.05 -5.98 -6.16
C GLU A 154 10.33 -6.79 -5.08
N PHE A 155 9.46 -7.71 -5.52
CA PHE A 155 8.58 -8.47 -4.61
C PHE A 155 9.28 -9.26 -3.49
N PRO A 156 10.49 -9.84 -3.66
CA PRO A 156 11.20 -10.47 -2.54
C PRO A 156 11.43 -9.48 -1.38
N LEU A 157 11.94 -8.28 -1.69
CA LEU A 157 12.20 -7.23 -0.71
C LEU A 157 10.91 -6.66 -0.13
N ALA A 158 9.86 -6.54 -0.96
CA ALA A 158 8.53 -6.15 -0.49
C ALA A 158 7.96 -7.15 0.54
N VAL A 159 8.17 -8.45 0.34
CA VAL A 159 7.76 -9.50 1.29
C VAL A 159 8.51 -9.36 2.61
N ASP A 160 9.83 -9.15 2.56
CA ASP A 160 10.65 -9.01 3.78
C ASP A 160 10.29 -7.76 4.57
N ALA A 161 10.13 -6.60 3.92
CA ALA A 161 9.64 -5.39 4.57
C ALA A 161 8.22 -5.59 5.14
N GLN A 162 7.30 -6.18 4.37
CA GLN A 162 5.92 -6.38 4.84
C GLN A 162 5.83 -7.37 6.02
N ARG A 163 6.77 -8.32 6.16
CA ARG A 163 6.85 -9.19 7.35
C ARG A 163 7.15 -8.40 8.62
N LEU A 164 7.95 -7.34 8.53
CA LEU A 164 8.23 -6.44 9.65
C LEU A 164 7.02 -5.57 10.01
N ALA A 165 6.21 -5.21 9.02
CA ALA A 165 4.97 -4.45 9.22
C ALA A 165 3.78 -5.31 9.73
N ALA A 166 3.76 -6.61 9.41
CA ALA A 166 2.60 -7.45 9.60
C ALA A 166 2.37 -7.84 11.08
N ASP A 167 1.35 -7.27 11.71
CA ASP A 167 0.78 -7.80 12.95
C ASP A 167 0.03 -9.13 12.66
N PRO A 168 0.37 -10.25 13.33
CA PRO A 168 -0.34 -11.53 13.19
C PRO A 168 -1.87 -11.45 13.44
N ARG A 169 -2.34 -10.44 14.17
CA ARG A 169 -3.77 -10.22 14.48
C ARG A 169 -4.46 -9.33 13.46
N ASN A 170 -3.71 -8.70 12.54
CA ASN A 170 -4.27 -7.85 11.50
C ASN A 170 -4.44 -8.66 10.21
N ALA A 171 -5.68 -9.05 9.92
CA ALA A 171 -5.99 -9.82 8.72
C ALA A 171 -5.55 -9.11 7.43
N GLN A 172 -5.74 -7.79 7.34
CA GLN A 172 -5.40 -7.01 6.16
C GLN A 172 -3.90 -6.98 5.90
N ALA A 173 -3.09 -6.79 6.93
CA ALA A 173 -1.63 -6.79 6.79
C ALA A 173 -1.10 -8.14 6.28
N ASN A 174 -1.70 -9.25 6.74
CA ASN A 174 -1.39 -10.60 6.27
C ASN A 174 -1.89 -10.87 4.84
N LEU A 175 -3.02 -10.28 4.43
CA LEU A 175 -3.48 -10.36 3.04
C LEU A 175 -2.53 -9.62 2.07
N VAL A 176 -2.05 -8.44 2.45
CA VAL A 176 -1.04 -7.72 1.65
C VAL A 176 0.25 -8.54 1.53
N LEU A 177 0.69 -9.15 2.63
CA LEU A 177 1.85 -10.06 2.63
C LEU A 177 1.65 -11.26 1.69
N ALA A 178 0.45 -11.86 1.70
CA ALA A 178 0.11 -12.95 0.80
C ALA A 178 0.12 -12.52 -0.68
N GLN A 179 -0.34 -11.30 -0.98
CA GLN A 179 -0.32 -10.72 -2.33
C GLN A 179 1.10 -10.51 -2.84
N TYR A 180 1.98 -9.91 -2.03
CA TYR A 180 3.38 -9.73 -2.41
C TYR A 180 4.11 -11.07 -2.57
N ALA A 181 3.89 -12.02 -1.65
CA ALA A 181 4.45 -13.37 -1.78
C ALA A 181 3.96 -14.09 -3.04
N ALA A 182 2.68 -13.91 -3.40
CA ALA A 182 2.13 -14.52 -4.60
C ALA A 182 2.69 -13.88 -5.87
N ALA A 183 2.90 -12.56 -5.87
CA ALA A 183 3.53 -11.84 -6.98
C ALA A 183 5.00 -12.25 -7.16
N TRP A 184 5.71 -12.53 -6.05
CA TRP A 184 7.06 -13.11 -6.07
C TRP A 184 7.07 -14.57 -6.57
N GLY A 185 6.00 -15.33 -6.32
CA GLY A 185 5.92 -16.77 -6.63
C GLY A 185 6.24 -17.68 -5.45
N ASP A 186 6.36 -17.15 -4.24
CA ASP A 186 6.56 -17.94 -3.01
C ASP A 186 5.22 -18.49 -2.49
N VAL A 187 4.85 -19.66 -3.03
CA VAL A 187 3.62 -20.36 -2.67
C VAL A 187 3.53 -20.66 -1.17
N ALA A 188 4.65 -21.04 -0.53
CA ALA A 188 4.66 -21.41 0.88
C ALA A 188 4.35 -20.20 1.77
N MET A 189 4.97 -19.05 1.47
CA MET A 189 4.72 -17.82 2.20
C MET A 189 3.31 -17.27 1.93
N THR A 190 2.81 -17.36 0.68
CA THR A 190 1.44 -16.98 0.35
C THR A 190 0.43 -17.75 1.21
N GLU A 191 0.54 -19.07 1.28
CA GLU A 191 -0.38 -19.90 2.05
C GLU A 191 -0.25 -19.62 3.56
N ASN A 192 0.97 -19.45 4.08
CA ASN A 192 1.17 -19.11 5.49
C ASN A 192 0.54 -17.78 5.88
N ALA A 193 0.68 -16.76 5.03
CA ALA A 193 0.08 -15.45 5.25
C ALA A 193 -1.46 -15.51 5.18
N LEU A 194 -2.02 -16.30 4.26
CA LEU A 194 -3.48 -16.51 4.17
C LEU A 194 -4.04 -17.25 5.37
N ASP A 195 -3.32 -18.23 5.92
CA ASP A 195 -3.70 -18.91 7.16
C ASP A 195 -3.76 -17.94 8.34
N ARG A 196 -2.77 -17.03 8.45
CA ARG A 196 -2.77 -15.98 9.47
C ARG A 196 -3.94 -15.01 9.26
N ALA A 197 -4.22 -14.60 8.03
CA ALA A 197 -5.35 -13.73 7.73
C ALA A 197 -6.69 -14.40 8.12
N ALA A 198 -6.89 -15.68 7.78
CA ALA A 198 -8.08 -16.45 8.13
C ALA A 198 -8.24 -16.65 9.65
N ALA A 199 -7.13 -16.78 10.37
CA ALA A 199 -7.13 -16.86 11.83
C ALA A 199 -7.47 -15.52 12.49
N ALA A 200 -7.12 -14.40 11.87
CA ALA A 200 -7.35 -13.04 12.37
C ALA A 200 -8.78 -12.52 12.17
N VAL A 201 -9.60 -13.15 11.33
CA VAL A 201 -11.00 -12.74 11.09
C VAL A 201 -12.03 -13.63 11.81
N PRO A 202 -13.24 -13.11 12.10
CA PRO A 202 -14.35 -13.92 12.58
C PRO A 202 -14.73 -15.05 11.60
N PRO A 203 -15.32 -16.17 12.08
CA PRO A 203 -15.70 -17.29 11.23
C PRO A 203 -16.56 -16.93 10.02
N SER A 204 -17.45 -15.93 10.17
CA SER A 204 -18.34 -15.45 9.11
C SER A 204 -17.61 -14.78 7.93
N GLN A 205 -16.33 -14.42 8.08
CA GLN A 205 -15.53 -13.77 7.04
C GLN A 205 -14.48 -14.70 6.41
N ARG A 206 -14.30 -15.93 6.94
CA ARG A 206 -13.27 -16.87 6.47
C ARG A 206 -13.50 -17.32 5.04
N ASP A 207 -14.75 -17.47 4.63
CA ASP A 207 -15.10 -17.84 3.25
C ASP A 207 -14.59 -16.82 2.22
N ALA A 208 -14.56 -15.53 2.59
CA ALA A 208 -14.01 -14.49 1.72
C ALA A 208 -12.50 -14.63 1.52
N ILE A 209 -11.77 -14.99 2.58
CA ILE A 209 -10.32 -15.24 2.52
C ILE A 209 -10.04 -16.52 1.73
N GLU A 210 -10.87 -17.55 1.87
CA GLU A 210 -10.72 -18.80 1.11
C GLU A 210 -10.92 -18.58 -0.39
N GLN A 211 -11.86 -17.72 -0.78
CA GLN A 211 -12.01 -17.32 -2.18
C GLN A 211 -10.73 -16.65 -2.72
N GLN A 212 -10.11 -15.76 -1.93
CA GLN A 212 -8.84 -15.12 -2.27
C GLN A 212 -7.65 -16.09 -2.29
N ARG A 213 -7.64 -17.13 -1.44
CA ARG A 213 -6.59 -18.15 -1.42
C ARG A 213 -6.44 -18.82 -2.78
N SER A 214 -7.56 -19.23 -3.38
CA SER A 214 -7.55 -19.92 -4.67
C SER A 214 -6.95 -19.07 -5.80
N SER A 215 -7.21 -17.76 -5.82
CA SER A 215 -6.68 -16.85 -6.85
C SER A 215 -5.20 -16.54 -6.62
N LEU A 216 -4.80 -16.25 -5.38
CA LEU A 216 -3.41 -15.94 -5.03
C LEU A 216 -2.49 -17.15 -5.20
N ARG A 217 -2.95 -18.36 -4.86
CA ARG A 217 -2.19 -19.58 -5.12
C ARG A 217 -1.94 -19.79 -6.61
N ARG A 218 -2.96 -19.60 -7.46
CA ARG A 218 -2.80 -19.71 -8.92
C ARG A 218 -1.79 -18.68 -9.44
N LEU A 219 -1.84 -17.45 -8.94
CA LEU A 219 -0.86 -16.41 -9.27
C LEU A 219 0.55 -16.86 -8.88
N ALA A 220 0.76 -17.30 -7.64
CA ALA A 220 2.06 -17.75 -7.14
C ALA A 220 2.66 -18.89 -7.99
N VAL A 221 1.85 -19.91 -8.30
CA VAL A 221 2.28 -21.04 -9.14
C VAL A 221 2.59 -20.60 -10.57
N SER A 222 1.79 -19.69 -11.14
CA SER A 222 2.08 -19.16 -12.49
C SER A 222 3.39 -18.38 -12.55
N ARG A 223 3.69 -17.57 -11.52
CA ARG A 223 4.95 -16.81 -11.42
C ARG A 223 6.16 -17.74 -11.31
N LEU A 224 6.04 -18.81 -10.54
CA LEU A 224 7.08 -19.85 -10.45
C LEU A 224 7.38 -20.50 -11.81
N GLY A 225 6.33 -20.77 -12.61
CA GLY A 225 6.48 -21.33 -13.96
C GLY A 225 6.98 -20.34 -15.02
N SER A 226 6.87 -19.03 -14.77
CA SER A 226 7.34 -17.96 -15.67
C SER A 226 8.72 -17.41 -15.32
N ALA A 227 9.40 -17.94 -14.28
CA ALA A 227 10.75 -17.52 -13.95
C ALA A 227 11.70 -17.77 -15.15
N PRO A 228 12.58 -16.79 -15.50
CA PRO A 228 13.43 -16.85 -16.68
C PRO A 228 14.49 -17.95 -16.52
N GLY A 229 14.15 -19.17 -16.90
CA GLY A 229 15.02 -20.34 -16.77
C GLY A 229 14.63 -21.54 -17.63
N SER A 230 13.57 -21.46 -18.44
CA SER A 230 13.42 -22.42 -19.53
C SER A 230 14.29 -21.94 -20.68
N PRO A 231 15.38 -22.65 -21.05
CA PRO A 231 16.13 -22.31 -22.24
C PRO A 231 15.16 -22.33 -23.41
N VAL A 232 15.03 -21.19 -24.09
CA VAL A 232 14.45 -21.16 -25.43
C VAL A 232 15.27 -22.16 -26.24
N ALA A 233 14.67 -23.31 -26.56
CA ALA A 233 15.29 -24.26 -27.47
C ALA A 233 15.64 -23.47 -28.73
N PRO A 234 16.90 -23.47 -29.18
CA PRO A 234 17.26 -22.75 -30.39
C PRO A 234 16.36 -23.24 -31.53
N PRO A 235 15.89 -22.35 -32.42
CA PRO A 235 15.08 -22.76 -33.55
C PRO A 235 15.83 -23.88 -34.26
N ALA A 236 15.18 -25.04 -34.37
CA ALA A 236 15.74 -26.20 -35.05
C ALA A 236 16.18 -25.73 -36.44
N GLY A 237 17.50 -25.61 -36.62
CA GLY A 237 18.10 -25.11 -37.84
C GLY A 237 17.61 -25.95 -39.01
N GLY A 238 16.83 -25.32 -39.89
CA GLY A 238 16.62 -25.82 -41.24
C GLY A 238 17.99 -25.89 -41.90
N GLN A 239 18.41 -27.12 -42.19
CA GLN A 239 19.62 -27.43 -42.94
C GLN A 239 19.54 -26.95 -44.40
N PRO A 240 20.71 -26.77 -45.06
CA PRO A 240 20.89 -25.93 -46.25
C PRO A 240 20.17 -26.39 -47.53
#